data_AF-A0A3R7EP15-F1
#
_entry.id   AF-A0A3R7EP15-F1
#
_cell.length_a   1.000
_cell.length_b   1.000
_cell.length_c   1.000
_cell.angle_alpha   90.00
_cell.angle_beta   90.00
_cell.angle_gamma   90.00
#
_symmetry.space_group_name_H-M   'P 1'
#
loop_
_entity.id
_entity.type
_entity.pdbx_description
1 polymer ?
#
loop_
_entity_poly.entity_id
_entity_poly.type
_entity_poly.pdbx_seq_one_letter_code
_entity_poly.pdbx_strand_id
1 'polypeptide(L)'
;MIERLQALAVRFWAWYNKFYALNLTIAAGLFLLQIVHLYWLTTDVVLFRIFGESFFFSQNPVGRLLLILVDYTEIPALITTSLVYINSIRGRGKNVRDILYLLFINAQWFHIFWITDEVVVEIFGRTGAFPRWHPLVAWAAIVIDYLELPVIYDTIKRVLKLRLEAFRRDRRIP
;
A
#
# COMPACT_ATOMS: atom_id res chain seq x y z
N MET A 1 -5.44 33.94 -0.73
CA MET A 1 -4.66 32.67 -0.74
C MET A 1 -5.56 31.45 -0.55
N ILE A 2 -6.40 31.42 0.49
CA ILE A 2 -7.31 30.30 0.81
C ILE A 2 -8.28 29.97 -0.33
N GLU A 3 -8.90 30.96 -0.96
CA GLU A 3 -9.83 30.75 -2.09
C GLU A 3 -9.17 30.07 -3.30
N ARG A 4 -7.90 30.39 -3.58
CA ARG A 4 -7.13 29.76 -4.66
C ARG A 4 -6.89 28.28 -4.38
N LEU A 5 -6.58 27.95 -3.12
CA LEU A 5 -6.39 26.55 -2.69
C LEU A 5 -7.69 25.75 -2.78
N GLN A 6 -8.82 26.35 -2.40
CA GLN A 6 -10.14 25.72 -2.55
C GLN A 6 -10.48 25.47 -4.02
N ALA A 7 -10.26 26.45 -4.89
CA ALA A 7 -10.50 26.31 -6.32
C ALA A 7 -9.63 25.19 -6.94
N LEU A 8 -8.36 25.09 -6.55
CA LEU A 8 -7.46 24.02 -6.98
C LEU A 8 -7.93 22.65 -6.49
N ALA A 9 -8.35 22.54 -5.23
CA ALA A 9 -8.88 21.30 -4.68
C ALA A 9 -10.14 20.83 -5.43
N VAL A 10 -11.09 21.74 -5.70
CA VAL A 10 -12.30 21.43 -6.47
C VAL A 10 -11.94 20.93 -7.88
N ARG A 11 -11.01 21.60 -8.57
CA ARG A 11 -10.54 21.19 -9.90
C ARG A 11 -9.86 19.82 -9.88
N PHE A 12 -9.00 19.58 -8.91
CA PHE A 12 -8.33 18.30 -8.72
C PHE A 12 -9.35 17.17 -8.55
N TRP A 13 -10.32 17.34 -7.64
CA TRP A 13 -11.32 16.31 -7.39
C TRP A 13 -12.27 16.10 -8.57
N ALA A 14 -12.59 17.15 -9.33
CA ALA A 14 -13.35 17.02 -10.57
C ALA A 14 -12.59 16.18 -11.61
N TRP A 15 -11.29 16.45 -11.80
CA TRP A 15 -10.41 15.64 -12.65
C TRP A 15 -10.29 14.20 -12.15
N TYR A 16 -10.07 14.01 -10.86
CA TYR A 16 -9.91 12.69 -10.25
C TYR A 16 -11.18 11.84 -10.45
N ASN A 17 -12.36 12.44 -10.26
CA ASN A 17 -13.64 11.77 -10.49
C ASN A 17 -13.89 11.47 -11.98
N LYS A 18 -13.49 12.37 -12.88
CA LYS A 18 -13.57 12.13 -14.34
C LYS A 18 -12.79 10.87 -14.76
N PHE A 19 -11.62 10.65 -14.16
CA PHE A 19 -10.76 9.49 -14.43
C PHE A 19 -10.80 8.41 -13.34
N TYR A 20 -11.89 8.37 -12.54
CA TYR A 20 -11.95 7.52 -11.34
C TYR A 20 -11.69 6.04 -11.64
N ALA A 21 -12.26 5.51 -12.72
CA ALA A 21 -12.07 4.11 -13.09
C ALA A 21 -10.59 3.76 -13.36
N LEU A 22 -9.87 4.67 -14.02
CA LEU A 22 -8.43 4.51 -14.29
C LEU A 22 -7.64 4.64 -12.98
N ASN A 23 -7.89 5.69 -12.20
CA ASN A 23 -7.21 5.94 -10.92
C ASN A 23 -7.39 4.76 -9.95
N LEU A 24 -8.60 4.22 -9.85
CA LEU A 24 -8.90 3.04 -9.02
C LEU A 24 -8.18 1.79 -9.54
N THR A 25 -8.10 1.60 -10.86
CA THR A 25 -7.39 0.45 -11.46
C THR A 25 -5.88 0.55 -11.20
N ILE A 26 -5.29 1.73 -11.34
CA ILE A 26 -3.87 1.97 -11.04
C ILE A 26 -3.59 1.72 -9.56
N ALA A 27 -4.40 2.29 -8.66
CA ALA A 27 -4.26 2.07 -7.22
C ALA A 27 -4.34 0.58 -6.87
N ALA A 28 -5.35 -0.13 -7.36
CA ALA A 28 -5.48 -1.56 -7.13
C ALA A 28 -4.31 -2.37 -7.69
N GLY A 29 -3.80 -2.01 -8.88
CA GLY A 29 -2.65 -2.67 -9.49
C GLY A 29 -1.36 -2.47 -8.69
N LEU A 30 -1.08 -1.23 -8.28
CA LEU A 30 0.09 -0.91 -7.44
C LEU A 30 -0.01 -1.56 -6.06
N PHE A 31 -1.19 -1.55 -5.45
CA PHE A 31 -1.40 -2.12 -4.13
C PHE A 31 -1.41 -3.66 -4.16
N LEU A 32 -1.77 -4.27 -5.29
CA LEU A 32 -1.65 -5.72 -5.49
C LEU A 32 -0.18 -6.19 -5.52
N LEU A 33 0.74 -5.35 -5.99
CA LEU A 33 2.18 -5.69 -5.95
C LEU A 33 2.67 -5.91 -4.52
N GLN A 34 2.04 -5.30 -3.52
CA GLN A 34 2.38 -5.50 -2.10
C GLN A 34 2.17 -6.94 -1.62
N ILE A 35 1.42 -7.78 -2.35
CA ILE A 35 1.37 -9.23 -2.07
C ILE A 35 2.77 -9.87 -2.20
N VAL A 36 3.59 -9.40 -3.13
CA VAL A 36 4.95 -9.90 -3.32
C VAL A 36 5.82 -9.53 -2.12
N HIS A 37 5.70 -8.28 -1.65
CA HIS A 37 6.36 -7.82 -0.41
C HIS A 37 5.92 -8.64 0.80
N LEU A 38 4.61 -8.82 1.01
CA LEU A 38 4.07 -9.64 2.10
C LEU A 38 4.54 -11.10 2.05
N TYR A 39 4.61 -11.67 0.84
CA TYR A 39 5.13 -13.02 0.65
C TYR A 39 6.59 -13.10 1.10
N TRP A 40 7.43 -12.17 0.65
CA TRP A 40 8.83 -12.10 1.06
C TRP A 40 8.99 -11.91 2.57
N LEU A 41 8.24 -10.98 3.16
CA LEU A 41 8.22 -10.75 4.61
C LEU A 41 7.89 -12.04 5.36
N THR A 42 6.91 -12.80 4.87
CA THR A 42 6.55 -14.10 5.45
C THR A 42 7.72 -15.08 5.38
N THR A 43 8.30 -15.27 4.20
CA THR A 43 9.25 -16.37 3.95
C THR A 43 10.67 -16.09 4.45
N ASP A 44 11.15 -14.86 4.29
CA ASP A 44 12.54 -14.51 4.50
C ASP A 44 12.77 -13.72 5.79
N VAL A 45 11.72 -13.13 6.38
CA VAL A 45 11.81 -12.43 7.68
C VAL A 45 11.13 -13.24 8.79
N VAL A 46 9.84 -13.55 8.65
CA VAL A 46 9.06 -14.22 9.70
C VAL A 46 9.50 -15.68 9.87
N LEU A 47 9.46 -16.48 8.80
CA LEU A 47 9.86 -17.90 8.87
C LEU A 47 11.33 -18.06 9.20
N PHE A 48 12.21 -17.18 8.71
CA PHE A 48 13.62 -17.18 9.09
C PHE A 48 13.81 -16.93 10.60
N ARG A 49 13.08 -15.97 11.19
CA ARG A 49 13.15 -15.71 12.64
C ARG A 49 12.58 -16.86 13.49
N ILE A 50 11.63 -17.64 12.95
CA ILE A 50 10.98 -18.74 13.69
C ILE A 50 11.75 -20.07 13.54
N PHE A 51 12.22 -20.39 12.33
CA PHE A 51 12.79 -21.70 11.99
C PHE A 51 14.28 -21.65 11.64
N GLY A 52 14.88 -20.47 11.45
CA GLY A 52 16.29 -20.30 11.12
C GLY A 52 16.64 -20.55 9.64
N GLU A 53 15.66 -20.84 8.78
CA GLU A 53 15.87 -21.10 7.36
C GLU A 53 15.14 -20.07 6.48
N SER A 54 15.80 -19.61 5.41
CA SER A 54 15.24 -18.72 4.40
C SER A 54 14.78 -19.57 3.23
N PHE A 55 13.52 -19.40 2.83
CA PHE A 55 12.89 -20.39 1.97
C PHE A 55 12.92 -20.08 0.47
N PHE A 56 12.99 -18.83 -0.01
CA PHE A 56 12.75 -18.60 -1.46
C PHE A 56 13.45 -17.42 -2.18
N PHE A 57 13.48 -16.18 -1.68
CA PHE A 57 13.75 -15.03 -2.58
C PHE A 57 15.11 -14.32 -2.40
N SER A 58 15.71 -14.33 -1.21
CA SER A 58 16.91 -13.53 -0.94
C SER A 58 18.20 -14.07 -1.57
N GLN A 59 18.22 -15.34 -1.98
CA GLN A 59 19.39 -16.06 -2.50
C GLN A 59 19.66 -15.79 -3.99
N ASN A 60 18.66 -15.35 -4.77
CA ASN A 60 18.79 -15.09 -6.21
C ASN A 60 18.92 -13.58 -6.51
N PRO A 61 19.98 -13.12 -7.24
CA PRO A 61 20.17 -11.72 -7.61
C PRO A 61 18.98 -11.09 -8.37
N VAL A 62 18.32 -11.85 -9.25
CA VAL A 62 17.15 -11.38 -10.01
C VAL A 62 15.95 -11.23 -9.09
N GLY A 63 15.73 -12.18 -8.18
CA GLY A 63 14.66 -12.12 -7.18
C GLY A 63 14.80 -10.89 -6.27
N ARG A 64 16.02 -10.61 -5.83
CA ARG A 64 16.34 -9.41 -5.03
C ARG A 64 16.05 -8.11 -5.78
N LEU A 65 16.44 -8.01 -7.05
CA LEU A 65 16.15 -6.82 -7.86
C LEU A 65 14.64 -6.60 -8.02
N LEU A 66 13.86 -7.67 -8.25
CA LEU A 66 12.41 -7.58 -8.37
C LEU A 66 11.75 -7.10 -7.07
N LEU A 67 12.22 -7.58 -5.91
CA LEU A 67 11.73 -7.12 -4.61
C LEU A 67 11.99 -5.63 -4.41
N ILE A 68 13.22 -5.18 -4.65
CA ILE A 68 13.58 -3.75 -4.55
C ILE A 68 12.64 -2.91 -5.44
N LEU A 69 12.41 -3.33 -6.68
CA LEU A 69 11.52 -2.61 -7.58
C LEU A 69 10.07 -2.57 -7.08
N VAL A 70 9.57 -3.68 -6.50
CA VAL A 70 8.23 -3.73 -5.90
C VAL A 70 8.14 -2.79 -4.70
N ASP A 71 9.11 -2.79 -3.80
CA ASP A 71 9.13 -1.94 -2.61
C ASP A 71 9.18 -0.46 -2.99
N TYR A 72 9.91 -0.09 -4.06
CA TYR A 72 9.88 1.28 -4.58
C TYR A 72 8.49 1.72 -5.07
N THR A 73 7.59 0.78 -5.37
CA THR A 73 6.19 1.11 -5.72
C THR A 73 5.28 1.28 -4.50
N GLU A 74 5.74 0.96 -3.30
CA GLU A 74 4.97 1.07 -2.05
C GLU A 74 4.47 2.50 -1.82
N ILE A 75 5.34 3.51 -1.88
CA ILE A 75 4.93 4.92 -1.67
C ILE A 75 3.86 5.34 -2.70
N PRO A 76 4.04 5.15 -4.03
CA PRO A 76 2.97 5.37 -4.99
C PRO A 76 1.68 4.59 -4.67
N ALA A 77 1.79 3.34 -4.21
CA ALA A 77 0.65 2.50 -3.87
C ALA A 77 -0.14 3.07 -2.67
N LEU A 78 0.56 3.49 -1.60
CA LEU A 78 -0.05 4.12 -0.42
C LEU A 78 -0.74 5.44 -0.76
N ILE A 79 -0.09 6.30 -1.55
CA ILE A 79 -0.65 7.59 -1.94
C ILE A 79 -1.90 7.40 -2.82
N THR A 80 -1.79 6.60 -3.88
CA THR A 80 -2.91 6.39 -4.82
C THR A 80 -4.10 5.72 -4.15
N THR A 81 -3.86 4.73 -3.30
CA THR A 81 -4.91 4.03 -2.55
C THR A 81 -5.53 4.94 -1.48
N SER A 82 -4.74 5.76 -0.78
CA SER A 82 -5.26 6.79 0.13
C SER A 82 -6.22 7.74 -0.59
N LEU A 83 -5.87 8.21 -1.80
CA LEU A 83 -6.74 9.08 -2.60
C LEU A 83 -8.08 8.40 -2.95
N VAL A 84 -8.09 7.08 -3.21
CA VAL A 84 -9.32 6.32 -3.46
C VAL A 84 -10.25 6.39 -2.25
N TYR A 85 -9.73 6.13 -1.05
CA TYR A 85 -10.54 6.13 0.18
C TYR A 85 -10.95 7.55 0.60
N ILE A 86 -10.07 8.53 0.48
CA ILE A 86 -10.40 9.95 0.71
C ILE A 86 -11.53 10.39 -0.23
N ASN A 87 -11.46 10.04 -1.52
CA ASN A 87 -12.51 10.37 -2.48
C ASN A 87 -13.84 9.69 -2.11
N SER A 88 -13.79 8.43 -1.68
CA SER A 88 -14.96 7.67 -1.24
C SER A 88 -15.65 8.32 -0.03
N ILE A 89 -14.87 8.72 0.99
CA ILE A 89 -15.37 9.39 2.20
C ILE A 89 -15.99 10.75 1.86
N ARG A 90 -15.33 11.53 0.99
CA ARG A 90 -15.86 12.83 0.53
C ARG A 90 -17.15 12.70 -0.25
N GLY A 91 -17.29 11.67 -1.10
CA GLY A 91 -18.42 11.50 -2.01
C GLY A 91 -19.63 10.77 -1.42
N ARG A 92 -19.42 9.83 -0.49
CA ARG A 92 -20.49 8.97 0.08
C ARG A 92 -20.75 9.20 1.58
N GLY A 93 -20.01 10.10 2.22
CA GLY A 93 -20.09 10.36 3.66
C GLY A 93 -19.20 9.44 4.50
N LYS A 94 -19.40 9.46 5.83
CA LYS A 94 -18.58 8.73 6.82
C LYS A 94 -18.86 7.22 6.78
N ASN A 95 -18.35 6.54 5.76
CA ASN A 95 -18.27 5.08 5.76
C ASN A 95 -17.14 4.65 6.70
N VAL A 96 -17.50 4.09 7.85
CA VAL A 96 -16.55 3.64 8.88
C VAL A 96 -15.48 2.70 8.30
N ARG A 97 -15.86 1.84 7.36
CA ARG A 97 -14.93 0.91 6.71
C ARG A 97 -13.86 1.65 5.89
N ASP A 98 -14.26 2.70 5.16
CA ASP A 98 -13.33 3.47 4.34
C ASP A 98 -12.37 4.31 5.21
N ILE A 99 -12.85 4.79 6.36
CA ILE A 99 -12.02 5.47 7.36
C ILE A 99 -11.02 4.48 7.98
N LEU A 100 -11.48 3.28 8.35
CA LEU A 100 -10.62 2.24 8.91
C LEU A 100 -9.52 1.82 7.94
N TYR A 101 -9.87 1.62 6.66
CA TYR A 101 -8.89 1.27 5.64
C TYR A 101 -7.92 2.42 5.34
N LEU A 102 -8.39 3.67 5.38
CA LEU A 102 -7.49 4.82 5.31
C LEU A 102 -6.51 4.83 6.50
N LEU A 103 -6.95 4.46 7.69
CA LEU A 103 -6.06 4.31 8.85
C LEU A 103 -5.05 3.19 8.65
N PHE A 104 -5.46 2.02 8.13
CA PHE A 104 -4.54 0.92 7.82
C PHE A 104 -3.47 1.33 6.81
N ILE A 105 -3.84 2.06 5.75
CA ILE A 105 -2.89 2.57 4.75
C ILE A 105 -1.93 3.58 5.39
N ASN A 106 -2.41 4.47 6.25
CA ASN A 106 -1.55 5.47 6.88
C ASN A 106 -0.67 4.88 8.00
N ALA A 107 -1.05 3.76 8.58
CA ALA A 107 -0.19 3.01 9.49
C ALA A 107 1.06 2.48 8.75
N GLN A 108 0.99 2.20 7.45
CA GLN A 108 2.14 1.70 6.66
C GLN A 108 3.30 2.69 6.62
N TRP A 109 3.07 4.00 6.77
CA TRP A 109 4.18 4.95 6.89
C TRP A 109 5.12 4.62 8.05
N PHE A 110 4.57 4.11 9.16
CA PHE A 110 5.38 3.65 10.29
C PHE A 110 6.27 2.46 9.91
N HIS A 111 5.71 1.53 9.13
CA HIS A 111 6.44 0.38 8.61
C HIS A 111 7.60 0.79 7.68
N ILE A 112 7.36 1.70 6.74
CA ILE A 112 8.41 2.23 5.83
C ILE A 112 9.58 2.82 6.63
N PHE A 113 9.30 3.60 7.67
CA PHE A 113 10.36 4.18 8.51
C PHE A 113 11.18 3.10 9.23
N TRP A 114 10.53 2.03 9.69
CA TRP A 114 11.22 0.95 10.38
C TRP A 114 12.18 0.17 9.47
N ILE A 115 11.74 -0.28 8.28
CA ILE A 115 12.62 -0.97 7.31
C ILE A 115 13.77 -0.05 6.86
N THR A 116 13.46 1.21 6.56
CA THR A 116 14.46 2.16 6.07
C THR A 116 15.52 2.42 7.14
N ASP A 117 15.15 2.49 8.42
CA ASP A 117 16.10 2.69 9.52
C ASP A 117 17.00 1.47 9.75
N GLU A 118 16.50 0.23 9.70
CA GLU A 118 17.35 -0.96 9.88
C GLU A 118 18.39 -1.08 8.75
N VAL A 119 17.98 -0.84 7.50
CA VAL A 119 18.86 -0.90 6.32
C VAL A 119 19.85 0.28 6.29
N VAL A 120 19.42 1.50 6.64
CA VAL A 120 20.31 2.67 6.72
C VAL A 120 21.32 2.50 7.86
N VAL A 121 20.91 1.97 9.01
CA VAL A 121 21.80 1.71 10.14
C VAL A 121 22.80 0.61 9.81
N GLU A 122 22.42 -0.43 9.07
CA GLU A 122 23.34 -1.51 8.68
C GLU A 122 24.34 -1.06 7.59
N ILE A 123 23.90 -0.27 6.61
CA ILE A 123 24.73 0.18 5.48
C ILE A 123 25.62 1.38 5.85
N PHE A 124 25.10 2.34 6.62
CA PHE A 124 25.82 3.57 6.98
C PHE A 124 26.42 3.55 8.40
N GLY A 125 25.99 2.62 9.25
CA GLY A 125 26.45 2.49 10.64
C GLY A 125 27.64 1.54 10.82
N ARG A 126 28.81 1.85 10.24
CA ARG A 126 30.08 1.32 10.77
C ARG A 126 30.47 2.08 12.05
N THR A 127 29.63 2.02 13.10
CA THR A 127 29.96 2.34 14.51
C THR A 127 28.68 2.35 15.38
N GLY A 128 28.36 1.18 15.95
CA GLY A 128 27.79 0.93 17.28
C GLY A 128 26.98 1.96 18.11
N ALA A 129 26.21 2.89 17.55
CA ALA A 129 25.51 3.91 18.37
C ALA A 129 24.09 4.28 17.94
N PHE A 130 23.42 3.51 17.08
CA PHE A 130 21.98 3.71 16.81
C PHE A 130 21.12 2.77 17.68
N PRO A 131 19.96 3.22 18.18
CA PRO A 131 19.12 2.41 19.05
C PRO A 131 18.66 1.15 18.29
N ARG A 132 19.05 -0.03 18.76
CA ARG A 132 18.41 -1.27 18.33
C ARG A 132 16.95 -1.17 18.75
N TRP A 133 16.05 -1.13 17.77
CA TRP A 133 14.61 -1.13 18.03
C TRP A 133 14.25 -2.35 18.89
N HIS A 134 13.36 -2.13 19.86
CA HIS A 134 12.89 -3.22 20.71
C HIS A 134 12.20 -4.29 19.84
N PRO A 135 12.41 -5.60 20.06
CA PRO A 135 11.83 -6.65 19.20
C PRO A 135 10.31 -6.56 19.01
N LEU A 136 9.59 -6.03 20.01
CA LEU A 136 8.14 -5.78 19.91
C LEU A 136 7.77 -4.78 18.81
N VAL A 137 8.63 -3.81 18.52
CA VAL A 137 8.40 -2.81 17.46
C VAL A 137 8.51 -3.45 16.08
N ALA A 138 9.46 -4.36 15.89
CA ALA A 138 9.60 -5.14 14.66
C ALA A 138 8.36 -6.01 14.39
N TRP A 139 7.86 -6.69 15.43
CA TRP A 139 6.62 -7.47 15.32
C TRP A 139 5.39 -6.59 15.06
N ALA A 140 5.35 -5.37 15.63
CA ALA A 140 4.28 -4.42 15.34
C ALA A 140 4.32 -3.93 13.89
N ALA A 141 5.50 -3.67 13.32
CA ALA A 141 5.66 -3.31 11.91
C ALA A 141 5.17 -4.44 10.98
N ILE A 142 5.58 -5.68 11.26
CA ILE A 142 5.08 -6.86 10.53
C ILE A 142 3.55 -6.95 10.59
N VAL A 143 2.94 -6.77 11.76
CA VAL A 143 1.48 -6.79 11.88
C VAL A 143 0.84 -5.67 11.06
N ILE A 144 1.45 -4.49 11.02
CA ILE A 144 0.99 -3.36 10.21
C ILE A 144 1.00 -3.73 8.73
N ASP A 145 2.06 -4.35 8.19
CA ASP A 145 2.08 -4.85 6.79
C ASP A 145 0.85 -5.73 6.49
N TYR A 146 0.53 -6.68 7.36
CA TYR A 146 -0.61 -7.58 7.12
C TYR A 146 -1.98 -6.89 7.14
N LEU A 147 -2.09 -5.66 7.68
CA LEU A 147 -3.31 -4.86 7.60
C LEU A 147 -3.60 -4.35 6.18
N GLU A 148 -2.65 -4.49 5.25
CA GLU A 148 -2.87 -4.17 3.83
C GLU A 148 -3.81 -5.18 3.14
N LEU A 149 -3.79 -6.46 3.53
CA LEU A 149 -4.61 -7.52 2.92
C LEU A 149 -6.11 -7.17 2.77
N PRO A 150 -6.82 -6.71 3.81
CA PRO A 150 -8.23 -6.31 3.66
C PRO A 150 -8.43 -5.13 2.70
N VAL A 151 -7.44 -4.25 2.60
CA VAL A 151 -7.45 -3.09 1.69
C VAL A 151 -7.18 -3.52 0.25
N ILE A 152 -6.24 -4.44 0.01
CA ILE A 152 -5.99 -5.08 -1.29
C ILE A 152 -7.27 -5.75 -1.79
N TYR A 153 -7.88 -6.59 -0.96
CA TYR A 153 -9.13 -7.26 -1.31
C TYR A 153 -10.24 -6.28 -1.69
N ASP A 154 -10.42 -5.21 -0.92
CA ASP A 154 -11.48 -4.23 -1.18
C ASP A 154 -11.24 -3.40 -2.44
N THR A 155 -10.01 -2.96 -2.71
CA THR A 155 -9.67 -2.19 -3.91
C THR A 155 -9.90 -3.02 -5.18
N ILE A 156 -9.48 -4.28 -5.20
CA ILE A 156 -9.75 -5.22 -6.28
C ILE A 156 -11.25 -5.42 -6.46
N LYS A 157 -12.00 -5.64 -5.36
CA LYS A 157 -13.45 -5.81 -5.41
C LYS A 157 -14.15 -4.59 -6.01
N ARG A 158 -13.69 -3.37 -5.72
CA ARG A 158 -14.22 -2.14 -6.33
C ARG A 158 -13.95 -2.09 -7.83
N VAL A 159 -12.74 -2.45 -8.28
CA VAL A 159 -12.41 -2.53 -9.72
C VAL A 159 -13.33 -3.52 -10.42
N LEU A 160 -13.46 -4.74 -9.89
CA LEU A 160 -14.31 -5.78 -10.47
C LEU A 160 -15.77 -5.35 -10.55
N LYS A 161 -16.30 -4.73 -9.48
CA LYS A 161 -17.66 -4.19 -9.47
C LYS A 161 -17.86 -3.13 -10.56
N LEU A 162 -16.93 -2.19 -10.69
CA LEU A 162 -17.01 -1.12 -11.70
C LEU A 162 -16.98 -1.71 -13.12
N ARG A 163 -16.10 -2.68 -13.38
CA ARG A 163 -16.01 -3.36 -14.68
C ARG A 163 -17.28 -4.16 -15.00
N LEU A 164 -17.84 -4.85 -14.01
CA LEU A 164 -19.08 -5.61 -14.17
C LEU A 164 -20.26 -4.68 -14.47
N GLU A 165 -20.35 -3.53 -13.80
CA GLU A 165 -21.39 -2.53 -14.05
C GLU A 165 -21.28 -1.92 -15.45
N ALA A 166 -20.07 -1.58 -15.90
CA ALA A 166 -19.83 -1.11 -17.27
C ALA A 166 -20.27 -2.15 -18.31
N PHE A 167 -19.85 -3.40 -18.13
CA PHE A 167 -20.20 -4.50 -19.03
C PHE A 167 -21.71 -4.77 -19.10
N ARG A 168 -22.41 -4.69 -17.95
CA ARG A 168 -23.87 -4.82 -17.90
C ARG A 168 -24.60 -3.67 -18.61
N ARG A 169 -24.01 -2.47 -18.64
CA ARG A 169 -24.58 -1.31 -19.33
C ARG A 169 -24.50 -1.47 -20.85
N ASP A 170 -23.36 -1.95 -21.35
CA ASP A 170 -23.15 -2.18 -22.79
C ASP A 170 -24.10 -3.26 -23.34
N ARG A 171 -24.41 -4.30 -22.55
CA ARG A 171 -25.38 -5.35 -22.93
C ARG A 171 -26.86 -4.93 -22.83
N ARG A 172 -27.18 -3.77 -22.26
CA ARG A 172 -28.56 -3.26 -22.10
C ARG A 172 -28.97 -2.24 -23.17
N ILE A 173 -28.16 -2.06 -24.20
CA ILE A 173 -28.50 -1.23 -25.36
C ILE A 173 -29.34 -2.13 -26.31
N PRO A 174 -30.63 -1.79 -26.57
CA PRO A 174 -31.43 -2.48 -27.59
C PRO A 174 -30.90 -2.23 -29.00
#